data_AF-A0A8S3HXJ9-F1
#
_entry.id   AF-A0A8S3HXJ9-F1
#
_cell.length_a   1.000
_cell.length_b   1.000
_cell.length_c   1.000
_cell.angle_alpha   90.00
_cell.angle_beta   90.00
_cell.angle_gamma   90.00
#
_symmetry.space_group_name_H-M   'P 1'
#
loop_
_entity.id
_entity.type
_entity.pdbx_description
1 polymer ?
#
loop_
_entity_poly.entity_id
_entity_poly.type
_entity_poly.pdbx_seq_one_letter_code
_entity_poly.pdbx_strand_id
1 'polypeptide(L)'
;MPVTHMTICYIVPVKEYRHLAIHWVIPDHKNIYYCNPESYLSHLIGHEGDGSILSYLKKSGLAIELVSGERNSAPGFNFFTVDVELTIEGLNRWKQVIYIIYQYIAMLRKDEPKEWIFDECKNFNSMNFQFREKERPDDFVSSLAGRMRDYPLVECLSGEYEMREFRPDLIKELLNEYLIPSRMRVFLASKEFTSIAT
;
A
#
# COMPACT_ATOMS: atom_id res chain seq x y z
N MET A 1 -16.83 15.47 -11.79
CA MET A 1 -16.67 16.12 -10.47
C MET A 1 -15.44 17.02 -10.53
N PRO A 2 -15.50 18.28 -10.08
CA PRO A 2 -14.34 19.16 -10.12
C PRO A 2 -13.33 18.69 -9.07
N VAL A 3 -12.12 18.36 -9.53
CA VAL A 3 -11.00 17.86 -8.73
C VAL A 3 -10.38 19.07 -8.03
N THR A 4 -10.83 19.42 -6.82
CA THR A 4 -10.46 20.75 -6.28
C THR A 4 -9.07 20.85 -5.66
N HIS A 5 -8.36 19.81 -5.23
CA HIS A 5 -6.93 19.94 -4.87
C HIS A 5 -6.17 18.61 -5.03
N MET A 6 -5.86 18.20 -6.26
CA MET A 6 -4.87 17.15 -6.51
C MET A 6 -3.47 17.75 -6.43
N THR A 7 -2.72 17.45 -5.39
CA THR A 7 -1.29 17.83 -5.30
C THR A 7 -0.45 16.83 -6.08
N ILE A 8 0.26 17.31 -7.10
CA ILE A 8 1.23 16.52 -7.87
C ILE A 8 2.62 17.06 -7.58
N CYS A 9 3.55 16.16 -7.24
CA CYS A 9 4.97 16.44 -7.10
C CYS A 9 5.73 15.76 -8.24
N TYR A 10 6.39 16.56 -9.07
CA TYR A 10 7.30 16.06 -10.10
C TYR A 10 8.71 15.94 -9.51
N ILE A 11 9.35 14.79 -9.71
CA ILE A 11 10.65 14.45 -9.14
C ILE A 11 11.61 14.10 -10.28
N VAL A 12 12.81 14.70 -10.27
CA VAL A 12 13.91 14.30 -11.15
C VAL A 12 14.80 13.32 -10.38
N PRO A 13 14.69 12.00 -10.62
CA PRO A 13 15.48 11.01 -9.91
C PRO A 13 16.95 11.08 -10.33
N VAL A 14 17.86 10.52 -9.51
CA VAL A 14 19.28 10.39 -9.89
C VAL A 14 19.49 9.27 -10.91
N LYS A 15 18.82 8.13 -10.74
CA LYS A 15 18.83 6.99 -11.67
C LYS A 15 17.78 7.16 -12.76
N GLU A 16 17.93 6.41 -13.86
CA GLU A 16 16.86 6.25 -14.85
C GLU A 16 15.72 5.45 -14.21
N TYR A 17 14.61 6.12 -13.89
CA TYR A 17 13.50 5.56 -13.13
C TYR A 17 12.20 6.27 -13.50
N ARG A 18 11.15 5.49 -13.79
CA ARG A 18 9.81 5.99 -14.13
C ARG A 18 8.82 5.45 -13.12
N HIS A 19 8.36 6.30 -12.23
CA HIS A 19 7.59 5.84 -11.08
C HIS A 19 6.44 6.78 -10.76
N LEU A 20 5.29 6.18 -10.50
CA LEU A 20 4.10 6.85 -10.02
C LEU A 20 3.80 6.32 -8.61
N ALA A 21 3.81 7.20 -7.62
CA ALA A 21 3.33 6.89 -6.28
C ALA A 21 2.06 7.68 -5.98
N ILE A 22 1.04 6.99 -5.45
CA ILE A 22 -0.17 7.61 -4.90
C ILE A 22 -0.18 7.36 -3.40
N HIS A 23 -0.23 8.44 -2.64
CA HIS A 23 -0.22 8.40 -1.18
C HIS A 23 -1.52 8.95 -0.63
N TRP A 24 -2.06 8.28 0.39
CA TRP A 24 -3.14 8.78 1.23
C TRP A 24 -2.66 8.78 2.68
N VAL A 25 -2.95 9.86 3.41
CA VAL A 25 -2.78 9.87 4.87
C VAL A 25 -3.93 9.08 5.49
N ILE A 26 -3.62 8.10 6.33
CA ILE A 26 -4.58 7.23 7.02
C ILE A 26 -4.38 7.33 8.54
N PRO A 27 -5.38 6.93 9.36
CA PRO A 27 -5.23 6.86 10.80
C PRO A 27 -4.12 5.89 11.20
N ASP A 28 -3.60 6.09 12.40
CA ASP A 28 -2.68 5.14 13.02
C ASP A 28 -3.48 4.03 13.74
N HIS A 29 -3.42 2.81 13.20
CA HIS A 29 -4.10 1.64 13.76
C HIS A 29 -3.23 0.79 14.69
N LYS A 30 -2.11 1.33 15.18
CA LYS A 30 -1.17 0.61 16.05
C LYS A 30 -1.81 -0.04 17.29
N ASN A 31 -2.81 0.60 17.90
CA ASN A 31 -3.50 0.04 19.08
C ASN A 31 -4.42 -1.16 18.76
N ILE A 32 -4.70 -1.39 17.48
CA ILE A 32 -5.54 -2.46 16.95
C ILE A 32 -4.79 -3.23 15.85
N TYR A 33 -3.47 -3.40 16.01
CA TYR A 33 -2.59 -4.05 15.03
C TYR A 33 -3.08 -5.42 14.57
N TYR A 34 -3.81 -6.15 15.42
CA TYR A 34 -4.35 -7.48 15.13
C TYR A 34 -5.56 -7.46 14.17
N CYS A 35 -6.10 -6.30 13.81
CA CYS A 35 -7.15 -6.17 12.78
C CYS A 35 -6.55 -5.96 11.38
N ASN A 36 -5.42 -5.24 11.30
CA ASN A 36 -4.63 -4.94 10.09
C ASN A 36 -5.45 -4.72 8.79
N PRO A 37 -6.39 -3.75 8.76
CA PRO A 37 -7.20 -3.47 7.58
C PRO A 37 -6.37 -2.99 6.38
N GLU A 38 -5.19 -2.41 6.62
CA GLU A 38 -4.22 -2.03 5.60
C GLU A 38 -3.66 -3.25 4.86
N SER A 39 -3.29 -4.32 5.58
CA SER A 39 -2.80 -5.56 4.97
C SER A 39 -3.87 -6.20 4.09
N TYR A 40 -5.14 -6.18 4.51
CA TYR A 40 -6.26 -6.64 3.69
C TYR A 40 -6.35 -5.87 2.36
N LEU A 41 -6.28 -4.54 2.40
CA LEU A 41 -6.35 -3.71 1.20
C LEU A 41 -5.10 -3.85 0.33
N SER A 42 -3.92 -3.94 0.95
CA SER A 42 -2.64 -4.20 0.30
C SER A 42 -2.65 -5.51 -0.46
N HIS A 43 -3.19 -6.58 0.14
CA HIS A 43 -3.32 -7.90 -0.47
C HIS A 43 -4.14 -7.85 -1.76
N LEU A 44 -5.25 -7.11 -1.77
CA LEU A 44 -6.12 -6.97 -2.94
C LEU A 44 -5.54 -6.04 -4.01
N ILE A 45 -5.13 -4.84 -3.61
CA ILE A 45 -4.62 -3.82 -4.55
C ILE A 45 -3.27 -4.23 -5.13
N GLY A 46 -2.42 -4.87 -4.32
CA GLY A 46 -1.12 -5.39 -4.69
C GLY A 46 -1.15 -6.78 -5.34
N HIS A 47 -2.33 -7.38 -5.53
CA HIS A 47 -2.42 -8.73 -6.11
C HIS A 47 -1.84 -8.78 -7.54
N GLU A 48 -1.14 -9.86 -7.87
CA GLU A 48 -0.47 -10.02 -9.17
C GLU A 48 -1.11 -11.06 -10.10
N GLY A 49 -2.08 -11.83 -9.60
CA GLY A 49 -2.75 -12.87 -10.38
C GLY A 49 -3.73 -12.34 -11.43
N ASP A 50 -4.35 -13.25 -12.16
CA ASP A 50 -5.32 -12.90 -13.20
C ASP A 50 -6.50 -12.09 -12.67
N GLY A 51 -6.92 -11.10 -13.46
CA GLY A 51 -7.96 -10.15 -13.06
C GLY A 51 -7.49 -9.05 -12.10
N SER A 52 -6.24 -9.07 -11.64
CA SER A 52 -5.71 -7.98 -10.81
C SER A 52 -5.46 -6.70 -11.61
N ILE A 53 -5.33 -5.60 -10.87
CA ILE A 53 -4.99 -4.32 -11.46
C ILE A 53 -3.61 -4.34 -12.14
N LEU A 54 -2.60 -4.99 -11.54
CA LEU A 54 -1.29 -5.11 -12.14
C LEU A 54 -1.35 -5.93 -13.44
N SER A 55 -2.10 -7.04 -13.44
CA SER A 55 -2.31 -7.85 -14.65
C SER A 55 -2.92 -7.02 -15.79
N TYR A 56 -3.91 -6.17 -15.50
CA TYR A 56 -4.51 -5.26 -16.49
C TYR A 56 -3.54 -4.17 -16.98
N LEU A 57 -2.79 -3.53 -16.06
CA LEU A 57 -1.82 -2.50 -16.40
C LEU A 57 -0.67 -3.05 -17.25
N LYS A 58 -0.17 -4.25 -16.93
CA LYS A 58 0.84 -4.98 -17.74
C LYS A 58 0.30 -5.30 -19.13
N LYS A 59 -0.90 -5.87 -19.25
CA LYS A 59 -1.55 -6.17 -20.55
C LYS A 59 -1.76 -4.92 -21.40
N SER A 60 -2.00 -3.77 -20.77
CA SER A 60 -2.15 -2.47 -21.43
C SER A 60 -0.81 -1.80 -21.78
N GLY A 61 0.32 -2.40 -21.41
CA GLY A 61 1.66 -1.85 -21.64
C GLY A 61 1.98 -0.63 -20.79
N LEU A 62 1.29 -0.42 -19.66
CA LEU A 62 1.40 0.80 -18.83
C LEU A 62 2.31 0.64 -17.61
N ALA A 63 2.41 -0.57 -17.04
CA ALA A 63 3.19 -0.80 -15.82
C ALA A 63 4.04 -2.06 -15.91
N ILE A 64 5.12 -2.07 -15.13
CA ILE A 64 6.03 -3.19 -14.96
C ILE A 64 5.77 -3.86 -13.61
N GLU A 65 5.62 -3.08 -12.55
CA GLU A 65 5.37 -3.56 -11.19
C GLU A 65 4.36 -2.65 -10.48
N LEU A 66 3.66 -3.20 -9.48
CA LEU A 66 2.81 -2.45 -8.58
C LEU A 66 2.98 -3.01 -7.17
N VAL A 67 3.27 -2.14 -6.23
CA VAL A 67 3.33 -2.45 -4.80
C VAL A 67 2.31 -1.58 -4.09
N SER A 68 1.63 -2.14 -3.10
CA SER A 68 0.73 -1.34 -2.27
C SER A 68 0.84 -1.73 -0.82
N GLY A 69 0.53 -0.81 0.08
CA GLY A 69 0.40 -1.11 1.49
C GLY A 69 0.67 0.07 2.40
N GLU A 70 0.71 -0.23 3.68
CA GLU A 70 1.01 0.75 4.71
C GLU A 70 2.49 1.18 4.65
N ARG A 71 2.72 2.45 4.98
CA ARG A 71 4.02 3.01 5.31
C ARG A 71 3.87 3.71 6.66
N ASN A 72 4.48 3.12 7.68
CA ASN A 72 4.55 3.69 9.01
C ASN A 72 5.23 5.05 8.96
N SER A 73 4.59 6.06 9.56
CA SER A 73 5.17 7.39 9.64
C SER A 73 5.50 7.77 11.07
N ALA A 74 4.55 8.34 11.80
CA ALA A 74 4.76 8.86 13.13
C ALA A 74 3.51 8.58 13.99
N PRO A 75 3.62 8.59 15.33
CA PRO A 75 2.46 8.39 16.18
C PRO A 75 1.30 9.32 15.79
N GLY A 76 0.14 8.73 15.51
CA GLY A 76 -1.09 9.45 15.17
C GLY A 76 -1.42 9.54 13.67
N PHE A 77 -0.53 9.15 12.75
CA PHE A 77 -0.89 8.96 11.34
C PHE A 77 0.08 8.03 10.60
N ASN A 78 -0.46 7.31 9.62
CA ASN A 78 0.33 6.53 8.66
C ASN A 78 -0.02 6.92 7.22
N PHE A 79 0.64 6.28 6.26
CA PHE A 79 0.28 6.40 4.86
C PHE A 79 -0.15 5.05 4.30
N PHE A 80 -1.15 5.05 3.43
CA PHE A 80 -1.34 3.97 2.47
C PHE A 80 -0.72 4.41 1.14
N THR A 81 0.08 3.56 0.51
CA THR A 81 0.71 3.87 -0.78
C THR A 81 0.33 2.85 -1.85
N VAL A 82 0.24 3.33 -3.09
CA VAL A 82 0.25 2.52 -4.30
C VAL A 82 1.38 3.05 -5.17
N ASP A 83 2.41 2.23 -5.29
CA ASP A 83 3.67 2.50 -5.99
C ASP A 83 3.65 1.70 -7.30
N VAL A 84 3.84 2.36 -8.44
CA VAL A 84 3.78 1.75 -9.77
C VAL A 84 5.05 2.08 -10.55
N GLU A 85 5.78 1.04 -10.94
CA GLU A 85 6.85 1.19 -11.93
C GLU A 85 6.24 1.26 -13.32
N LEU A 86 6.49 2.38 -14.01
CA LEU A 86 5.86 2.70 -15.28
C LEU A 86 6.74 2.31 -16.46
N THR A 87 6.10 1.86 -17.54
CA THR A 87 6.76 1.84 -18.85
C THR A 87 6.89 3.26 -19.40
N ILE A 88 7.55 3.43 -20.54
CA ILE A 88 7.58 4.71 -21.27
C ILE A 88 6.15 5.17 -21.62
N GLU A 89 5.32 4.25 -22.12
CA GLU A 89 3.92 4.53 -22.43
C GLU A 89 3.10 4.83 -21.17
N GLY A 90 3.37 4.11 -20.08
CA GLY A 90 2.82 4.36 -18.74
C GLY A 90 3.10 5.77 -18.24
N LEU A 91 4.32 6.26 -18.44
CA LEU A 91 4.71 7.63 -18.09
C LEU A 91 3.92 8.65 -18.91
N ASN A 92 3.79 8.46 -20.22
CA ASN A 92 3.00 9.35 -21.07
C ASN A 92 1.51 9.39 -20.67
N ARG A 93 1.00 8.29 -20.10
CA ARG A 93 -0.41 8.10 -19.74
C ARG A 93 -0.61 7.89 -18.24
N TRP A 94 0.22 8.49 -17.40
CA TRP A 94 0.19 8.28 -15.95
C TRP A 94 -1.18 8.60 -15.32
N LYS A 95 -1.91 9.60 -15.86
CA LYS A 95 -3.28 9.92 -15.42
C LYS A 95 -4.26 8.78 -15.66
N GLN A 96 -4.08 8.03 -16.74
CA GLN A 96 -4.88 6.84 -17.01
C GLN A 96 -4.55 5.70 -16.05
N VAL A 97 -3.28 5.54 -15.66
CA VAL A 97 -2.89 4.59 -14.61
C VAL A 97 -3.62 4.90 -13.31
N ILE A 98 -3.64 6.18 -12.89
CA ILE A 98 -4.42 6.62 -11.72
C ILE A 98 -5.91 6.31 -11.90
N TYR A 99 -6.48 6.58 -13.08
CA TYR A 99 -7.89 6.30 -13.35
C TYR A 99 -8.22 4.81 -13.18
N ILE A 100 -7.37 3.91 -13.71
CA ILE A 100 -7.50 2.46 -13.57
C ILE A 100 -7.42 2.05 -12.09
N ILE A 101 -6.49 2.63 -11.32
CA ILE A 101 -6.40 2.42 -9.86
C ILE A 101 -7.71 2.78 -9.16
N TYR A 102 -8.29 3.93 -9.49
CA TYR A 102 -9.56 4.32 -8.90
C TYR A 102 -10.76 3.50 -9.39
N GLN A 103 -10.73 2.95 -10.60
CA GLN A 103 -11.74 1.98 -11.04
C GLN A 103 -11.69 0.72 -10.19
N TYR A 104 -10.49 0.21 -9.89
CA TYR A 104 -10.31 -0.95 -9.01
C TYR A 104 -10.77 -0.64 -7.58
N ILE A 105 -10.36 0.49 -7.00
CA ILE A 105 -10.83 0.93 -5.68
C ILE A 105 -12.36 1.08 -5.66
N ALA A 106 -12.96 1.62 -6.74
CA ALA A 106 -14.41 1.74 -6.84
C ALA A 106 -15.13 0.38 -6.94
N MET A 107 -14.49 -0.63 -7.55
CA MET A 107 -14.98 -2.01 -7.52
C MET A 107 -14.95 -2.56 -6.09
N LEU A 108 -13.84 -2.39 -5.37
CA LEU A 108 -13.72 -2.82 -3.97
C LEU A 108 -14.77 -2.17 -3.06
N ARG A 109 -15.16 -0.92 -3.32
CA ARG A 109 -16.23 -0.23 -2.57
C ARG A 109 -17.64 -0.80 -2.79
N LYS A 110 -17.89 -1.42 -3.95
CA LYS A 110 -19.22 -1.96 -4.27
C LYS A 110 -19.48 -3.27 -3.55
N ASP A 111 -18.43 -4.03 -3.26
CA ASP A 111 -18.52 -5.33 -2.63
C ASP A 111 -18.29 -5.22 -1.13
N GLU A 112 -19.00 -6.05 -0.37
CA GLU A 112 -18.74 -6.22 1.06
C GLU A 112 -17.39 -6.89 1.28
N PRO A 113 -16.54 -6.41 2.22
CA PRO A 113 -15.31 -7.10 2.60
C PRO A 113 -15.59 -8.55 2.97
N LYS A 114 -14.73 -9.47 2.53
CA LYS A 114 -14.95 -10.91 2.69
C LYS A 114 -13.99 -11.46 3.72
N GLU A 115 -14.54 -12.14 4.73
CA GLU A 115 -13.77 -12.74 5.80
C GLU A 115 -12.75 -13.78 5.29
N TRP A 116 -13.09 -14.54 4.23
CA TRP A 116 -12.17 -15.52 3.67
C TRP A 116 -10.86 -14.89 3.13
N ILE A 117 -10.89 -13.64 2.68
CA ILE A 117 -9.68 -12.91 2.25
C ILE A 117 -8.83 -12.54 3.47
N PHE A 118 -9.48 -12.11 4.55
CA PHE A 118 -8.80 -11.87 5.82
C PHE A 118 -8.16 -13.15 6.36
N ASP A 119 -8.87 -14.27 6.29
CA ASP A 119 -8.33 -15.58 6.68
C ASP A 119 -7.14 -16.01 5.81
N GLU A 120 -7.17 -15.70 4.52
CA GLU A 120 -6.03 -15.92 3.62
C GLU A 120 -4.80 -15.11 4.04
N CYS A 121 -4.95 -13.80 4.31
CA CYS A 121 -3.86 -12.96 4.83
C CYS A 121 -3.33 -13.48 6.17
N LYS A 122 -4.23 -13.88 7.08
CA LYS A 122 -3.89 -14.46 8.38
C LYS A 122 -3.08 -15.74 8.23
N ASN A 123 -3.48 -16.64 7.34
CA ASN A 123 -2.77 -17.88 7.08
C ASN A 123 -1.39 -17.61 6.48
N PHE A 124 -1.29 -16.65 5.55
CA PHE A 124 -0.01 -16.23 4.99
C PHE A 124 0.95 -15.69 6.05
N ASN A 125 0.48 -14.80 6.92
CA ASN A 125 1.28 -14.25 8.01
C ASN A 125 1.68 -15.32 9.04
N SER A 126 0.77 -16.25 9.36
CA SER A 126 1.06 -17.38 10.25
C SER A 126 2.17 -18.28 9.70
N MET A 127 2.14 -18.56 8.39
CA MET A 127 3.22 -19.31 7.72
C MET A 127 4.54 -18.54 7.75
N ASN A 128 4.53 -17.24 7.44
CA ASN A 128 5.73 -16.40 7.49
C ASN A 128 6.37 -16.39 8.88
N PHE A 129 5.56 -16.40 9.94
CA PHE A 129 6.08 -16.49 11.30
C PHE A 129 6.61 -17.89 11.63
N GLN A 130 5.84 -18.94 11.32
CA GLN A 130 6.20 -20.32 11.63
C GLN A 130 7.50 -20.77 10.96
N PHE A 131 7.71 -20.35 9.70
CA PHE A 131 8.86 -20.73 8.89
C PHE A 131 9.90 -19.61 8.77
N ARG A 132 9.85 -18.62 9.67
CA ARG A 132 10.81 -17.52 9.68
C ARG A 132 12.23 -18.03 9.85
N GLU A 133 13.13 -17.60 8.96
CA GLU A 133 14.55 -17.95 9.04
C GLU A 133 15.24 -17.26 10.21
N LYS A 134 16.34 -17.86 10.67
CA LYS A 134 17.18 -17.28 11.70
C LYS A 134 17.88 -16.03 11.17
N GLU A 135 17.53 -14.89 11.75
CA GLU A 135 18.14 -13.60 11.45
C GLU A 135 19.54 -13.46 12.06
N ARG A 136 20.33 -12.53 11.52
CA ARG A 136 21.60 -12.15 12.12
C ARG A 136 21.35 -11.55 13.51
N PRO A 137 22.12 -11.91 14.55
CA PRO A 137 21.82 -11.49 15.93
C PRO A 137 21.73 -9.98 16.13
N ASP A 138 22.58 -9.20 15.45
CA ASP A 138 22.61 -7.74 15.48
C ASP A 138 21.32 -7.12 14.91
N ASP A 139 20.86 -7.62 13.77
CA ASP A 139 19.62 -7.15 13.14
C ASP A 139 18.39 -7.56 13.99
N PHE A 140 18.40 -8.78 14.51
CA PHE A 140 17.32 -9.31 15.35
C PHE A 140 17.11 -8.48 16.62
N VAL A 141 18.16 -8.23 17.40
CA VAL A 141 18.02 -7.48 18.67
C VAL A 141 17.61 -6.04 18.43
N SER A 142 18.09 -5.41 17.34
CA SER A 142 17.72 -4.06 16.96
C SER A 142 16.24 -3.95 16.59
N SER A 143 15.77 -4.84 15.70
CA SER A 143 14.37 -4.90 15.29
C SER A 143 13.44 -5.23 16.47
N LEU A 144 13.81 -6.22 17.30
CA LEU A 144 13.05 -6.61 18.48
C LEU A 144 12.91 -5.47 19.49
N ALA A 145 13.98 -4.70 19.74
CA ALA A 145 13.91 -3.54 20.62
C ALA A 145 12.92 -2.48 20.11
N GLY A 146 12.80 -2.31 18.79
CA GLY A 146 11.75 -1.50 18.16
C GLY A 146 10.35 -2.05 18.43
N ARG A 147 10.14 -3.34 18.14
CA ARG A 147 8.85 -4.03 18.36
C ARG A 147 8.38 -3.99 19.81
N MET A 148 9.29 -4.03 20.78
CA MET A 148 8.93 -3.94 22.20
C MET A 148 8.29 -2.60 22.60
N ARG A 149 8.43 -1.54 21.78
CA ARG A 149 7.69 -0.28 21.93
C ARG A 149 6.28 -0.37 21.37
N ASP A 150 6.08 -1.23 20.39
CA ASP A 150 4.90 -1.24 19.54
C ASP A 150 3.91 -2.33 19.94
N TYR A 151 4.39 -3.42 20.53
CA TYR A 151 3.60 -4.58 20.93
C TYR A 151 3.79 -4.90 22.42
N PRO A 152 2.79 -5.55 23.06
CA PRO A 152 2.97 -6.13 24.39
C PRO A 152 4.17 -7.08 24.43
N LEU A 153 4.86 -7.17 25.57
CA LEU A 153 6.07 -8.00 25.70
C LEU A 153 5.83 -9.48 25.33
N VAL A 154 4.66 -10.02 25.64
CA VAL A 154 4.27 -11.39 25.31
C VAL A 154 4.08 -11.62 23.80
N GLU A 155 3.94 -10.56 23.02
CA GLU A 155 3.70 -10.58 21.58
C GLU A 155 4.83 -9.90 20.79
N CYS A 156 5.96 -9.57 21.42
CA CYS A 156 7.04 -8.82 20.77
C CYS A 156 7.68 -9.56 19.58
N LEU A 157 7.53 -10.89 19.53
CA LEU A 157 8.02 -11.75 18.45
C LEU A 157 6.98 -11.98 17.35
N SER A 158 5.70 -12.09 17.71
CA SER A 158 4.64 -12.47 16.77
C SER A 158 3.75 -11.31 16.34
N GLY A 159 3.71 -10.20 17.07
CA GLY A 159 2.75 -9.10 16.91
C GLY A 159 2.65 -8.54 15.50
N GLU A 160 3.76 -8.49 14.76
CA GLU A 160 3.79 -8.04 13.36
C GLU A 160 3.08 -9.01 12.37
N TYR A 161 2.86 -10.26 12.77
CA TYR A 161 2.19 -11.31 12.00
C TYR A 161 0.77 -11.59 12.49
N GLU A 162 0.36 -11.02 13.62
CA GLU A 162 -0.93 -11.31 14.24
C GLU A 162 -2.08 -10.71 13.43
N MET A 163 -3.01 -11.57 13.00
CA MET A 163 -4.32 -11.17 12.48
C MET A 163 -5.39 -11.99 13.18
N ARG A 164 -6.19 -11.34 14.03
CA ARG A 164 -7.13 -12.00 14.95
C ARG A 164 -8.58 -11.65 14.69
N GLU A 165 -8.85 -10.38 14.40
CA GLU A 165 -10.21 -9.84 14.34
C GLU A 165 -10.49 -9.26 12.96
N PHE A 166 -11.44 -9.86 12.24
CA PHE A 166 -11.90 -9.33 10.97
C PHE A 166 -12.80 -8.10 11.19
N ARG A 167 -12.34 -6.94 10.74
CA ARG A 167 -13.05 -5.66 10.91
C ARG A 167 -13.44 -5.03 9.58
N PRO A 168 -14.58 -5.48 8.98
CA PRO A 168 -15.05 -4.95 7.70
C PRO A 168 -15.41 -3.46 7.76
N ASP A 169 -15.78 -2.95 8.94
CA ASP A 169 -16.02 -1.53 9.19
C ASP A 169 -14.77 -0.69 8.95
N LEU A 170 -13.61 -1.11 9.46
CA LEU A 170 -12.34 -0.39 9.27
C LEU A 170 -11.87 -0.44 7.81
N ILE A 171 -12.05 -1.57 7.14
CA ILE A 171 -11.74 -1.73 5.71
C ILE A 171 -12.59 -0.76 4.86
N LYS A 172 -13.89 -0.68 5.18
CA LYS A 172 -14.81 0.26 4.52
C LYS A 172 -14.46 1.71 4.83
N GLU A 173 -14.09 2.02 6.06
CA GLU A 173 -13.65 3.35 6.47
C GLU A 173 -12.44 3.79 5.64
N LEU A 174 -11.39 2.96 5.58
CA LEU A 174 -10.22 3.23 4.72
C LEU A 174 -10.61 3.48 3.26
N LEU A 175 -11.44 2.61 2.67
CA LEU A 175 -11.86 2.75 1.28
C LEU A 175 -12.70 4.00 1.03
N ASN A 176 -13.66 4.33 1.90
CA ASN A 176 -14.66 5.35 1.64
C ASN A 176 -14.23 6.74 2.10
N GLU A 177 -13.46 6.83 3.18
CA GLU A 177 -13.08 8.11 3.78
C GLU A 177 -11.65 8.52 3.44
N TYR A 178 -10.73 7.56 3.27
CA TYR A 178 -9.30 7.86 3.13
C TYR A 178 -8.78 7.71 1.70
N LEU A 179 -9.05 6.58 1.03
CA LEU A 179 -8.56 6.26 -0.32
C LEU A 179 -9.36 6.97 -1.43
N ILE A 180 -9.67 8.25 -1.24
CA ILE A 180 -10.48 9.08 -2.14
C ILE A 180 -9.64 10.08 -2.95
N PRO A 181 -10.07 10.48 -4.16
CA PRO A 181 -9.31 11.41 -5.01
C PRO A 181 -8.98 12.75 -4.36
N SER A 182 -9.83 13.25 -3.45
CA SER A 182 -9.60 14.53 -2.77
C SER A 182 -8.53 14.46 -1.67
N ARG A 183 -8.14 13.26 -1.22
CA ARG A 183 -7.10 13.04 -0.19
C ARG A 183 -5.80 12.49 -0.77
N MET A 184 -5.73 12.29 -2.08
CA MET A 184 -4.56 11.70 -2.72
C MET A 184 -3.45 12.73 -2.94
N ARG A 185 -2.21 12.28 -2.78
CA ARG A 185 -1.00 12.98 -3.21
C ARG A 185 -0.29 12.13 -4.25
N VAL A 186 0.06 12.75 -5.37
CA VAL A 186 0.70 12.06 -6.49
C VAL A 186 2.16 12.47 -6.56
N PHE A 187 3.06 11.50 -6.60
CA PHE A 187 4.47 11.70 -6.88
C PHE A 187 4.80 11.03 -8.21
N LEU A 188 5.35 11.80 -9.14
CA LEU A 188 5.73 11.31 -10.46
C LEU A 188 7.23 11.56 -10.65
N ALA A 189 8.01 10.47 -10.69
CA ALA A 189 9.45 10.53 -10.87
C ALA A 189 9.83 10.13 -12.30
N SER A 190 10.58 11.00 -12.98
CA SER A 190 11.20 10.72 -14.28
C SER A 190 12.32 11.71 -14.56
N LYS A 191 13.39 11.25 -15.23
CA LYS A 191 14.44 12.13 -15.75
C LYS A 191 13.93 13.17 -16.74
N GLU A 192 12.81 12.88 -17.41
CA GLU A 192 12.18 13.78 -18.38
C GLU A 192 11.71 15.11 -17.76
N PHE A 193 11.51 15.17 -16.44
CA PHE A 193 11.11 16.38 -15.72
C PHE A 193 12.25 17.36 -15.43
N THR A 194 13.47 17.10 -15.91
CA THR A 194 14.62 18.01 -15.74
C THR A 194 14.30 19.42 -16.25
N SER A 195 13.51 19.53 -17.32
CA SER A 195 13.07 20.80 -17.91
C SER A 195 12.06 21.59 -17.04
N ILE A 196 11.38 20.93 -16.11
CA ILE A 196 10.38 21.54 -15.20
C ILE A 196 11.05 22.00 -13.89
N ALA A 197 12.20 21.43 -13.55
CA ALA A 197 12.94 21.68 -12.31
C ALA A 197 14.05 22.75 -12.45
N THR A 198 14.18 23.39 -13.61
CA THR A 198 15.15 24.46 -13.90
C THR A 198 14.40 25.78 -14.10
#